data_AF-A0A2D8M891-F1
#
_entry.id   AF-A0A2D8M891-F1
#
_cell.length_a   1.000
_cell.length_b   1.000
_cell.length_c   1.000
_cell.angle_alpha   90.00
_cell.angle_beta   90.00
_cell.angle_gamma   90.00
#
_symmetry.space_group_name_H-M   'P 1'
#
loop_
_entity.id
_entity.type
_entity.pdbx_description
1 polymer ?
#
loop_
_entity_poly.entity_id
_entity_poly.type
_entity_poly.pdbx_seq_one_letter_code
_entity_poly.pdbx_strand_id
1 'polypeptide(L)'
;MPATQEAEMKFDGSVVPIIDLTPARTGSEADRQAVAEQVGAAARSIGFLVVSGHGVPAEAIEAAATASRALFDLSGPEKGKYRSPDPAVYRGYFGIETGNLASTIGEEDAKPDHREYYNIGRFDLDESDPYFTTPTARRIFHPNIWPDADVPAFQPAIVTYYHEMEKLAALLMELCARALNLSPDWFADKIDRHITNMVISNYPDQPEALEDGQLRAGAHTDYGGLTILKTEDKPGGLEVLTADGRWEAVPIVPGAFIINLGDLMAQWTNDEWVSTMHRVVNPPRDKGVGSRRQSLVFFHQPNYDAVIECIPTCAIDKAPKYARTTSLEHLEMKMDQMNNTPKFKEAEAA
;
A
#
# COMPACT_ATOMS: atom_id res chain seq x y z
N MET A 1 36.33 18.99 -9.71
CA MET A 1 35.68 18.22 -8.63
C MET A 1 35.36 16.85 -9.22
N PRO A 2 35.76 15.74 -8.60
CA PRO A 2 35.54 14.44 -9.21
C PRO A 2 34.04 14.12 -9.17
N ALA A 3 33.53 13.59 -10.29
CA ALA A 3 32.18 13.08 -10.37
C ALA A 3 31.96 12.04 -9.28
N THR A 4 30.92 12.22 -8.47
CA THR A 4 30.40 11.18 -7.59
C THR A 4 29.99 10.02 -8.48
N GLN A 5 30.80 8.95 -8.44
CA GLN A 5 30.47 7.68 -9.03
C GLN A 5 29.30 7.13 -8.23
N GLU A 6 28.07 7.32 -8.74
CA GLU A 6 26.89 6.64 -8.22
C GLU A 6 27.20 5.14 -8.33
N ALA A 7 27.43 4.51 -7.18
CA ALA A 7 27.62 3.07 -7.13
C ALA A 7 26.32 2.45 -7.61
N GLU A 8 26.38 1.79 -8.76
CA GLU A 8 25.30 0.96 -9.30
C GLU A 8 25.06 -0.16 -8.27
N MET A 9 24.17 0.08 -7.31
CA MET A 9 23.84 -0.87 -6.25
C MET A 9 23.07 -2.02 -6.87
N LYS A 10 23.79 -3.05 -7.30
CA LYS A 10 23.23 -4.35 -7.65
C LYS A 10 23.01 -5.11 -6.35
N PHE A 11 21.84 -4.91 -5.75
CA PHE A 11 21.26 -5.95 -4.89
C PHE A 11 21.23 -7.25 -5.68
N ASP A 12 21.72 -8.36 -5.11
CA ASP A 12 21.71 -9.79 -5.54
C ASP A 12 21.44 -10.21 -7.02
N GLY A 13 21.52 -9.31 -7.99
CA GLY A 13 20.90 -9.39 -9.32
C GLY A 13 19.48 -8.81 -9.44
N SER A 14 18.72 -8.58 -8.35
CA SER A 14 17.34 -8.06 -8.40
C SER A 14 17.26 -6.53 -8.43
N VAL A 15 16.28 -6.00 -9.19
CA VAL A 15 15.93 -4.56 -9.21
C VAL A 15 15.36 -4.11 -7.87
N VAL A 16 14.64 -5.00 -7.18
CA VAL A 16 14.07 -4.74 -5.85
C VAL A 16 14.87 -5.51 -4.80
N PRO A 17 15.48 -4.82 -3.81
CA PRO A 17 16.27 -5.46 -2.76
C PRO A 17 15.46 -6.36 -1.84
N ILE A 18 16.10 -7.42 -1.35
CA ILE A 18 15.62 -8.20 -0.21
C ILE A 18 16.42 -7.79 1.04
N ILE A 19 15.72 -7.39 2.10
CA ILE A 19 16.31 -6.88 3.35
C ILE A 19 15.79 -7.71 4.54
N ASP A 20 16.69 -8.27 5.34
CA ASP A 20 16.35 -8.96 6.58
C ASP A 20 16.22 -7.96 7.73
N LEU A 21 15.02 -7.89 8.33
CA LEU A 21 14.73 -7.01 9.47
C LEU A 21 15.10 -7.63 10.82
N THR A 22 15.59 -8.87 10.86
CA THR A 22 15.99 -9.53 12.11
C THR A 22 16.96 -8.67 12.93
N PRO A 23 18.06 -8.12 12.36
CA PRO A 23 19.01 -7.30 13.11
C PRO A 23 18.38 -6.01 13.67
N ALA A 24 17.43 -5.40 12.96
CA ALA A 24 16.72 -4.22 13.47
C ALA A 24 15.86 -4.54 14.70
N ARG A 25 15.27 -5.74 14.74
CA ARG A 25 14.38 -6.15 15.83
C ARG A 25 15.10 -6.64 17.08
N THR A 26 16.22 -7.35 16.90
CA THR A 26 16.88 -8.07 18.02
C THR A 26 18.32 -7.63 18.28
N GLY A 27 18.90 -6.81 17.40
CA GLY A 27 20.28 -6.37 17.46
C GLY A 27 20.50 -5.09 18.27
N SER A 28 21.73 -4.59 18.17
CA SER A 28 22.19 -3.34 18.76
C SER A 28 21.72 -2.11 17.98
N GLU A 29 21.96 -0.91 18.51
CA GLU A 29 21.71 0.35 17.78
C GLU A 29 22.52 0.43 16.47
N ALA A 30 23.71 -0.16 16.42
CA ALA A 30 24.51 -0.22 15.19
C ALA A 30 23.85 -1.14 14.15
N ASP A 31 23.28 -2.28 14.57
CA ASP A 31 22.56 -3.20 13.68
C ASP A 31 21.29 -2.54 13.13
N ARG A 32 20.55 -1.82 13.98
CA ARG A 32 19.38 -1.02 13.56
C ARG A 32 19.74 0.03 12.53
N GLN A 33 20.83 0.77 12.75
CA GLN A 33 21.30 1.78 11.82
C GLN A 33 21.73 1.14 10.48
N ALA A 34 22.43 0.02 10.50
CA ALA A 34 22.85 -0.69 9.29
C ALA A 34 21.65 -1.21 8.45
N VAL A 35 20.56 -1.64 9.09
CA VAL A 35 19.32 -1.99 8.39
C VAL A 35 18.64 -0.72 7.85
N ALA A 36 18.59 0.36 8.62
CA ALA A 36 18.04 1.63 8.17
C ALA A 36 18.77 2.19 6.94
N GLU A 37 20.09 2.08 6.88
CA GLU A 37 20.88 2.47 5.71
C GLU A 37 20.50 1.69 4.44
N GLN A 38 20.24 0.38 4.57
CA GLN A 38 19.74 -0.45 3.46
C GLN A 38 18.33 -0.02 3.02
N VAL A 39 17.44 0.24 3.97
CA VAL A 39 16.09 0.75 3.69
C VAL A 39 16.15 2.09 2.96
N GLY A 40 16.99 3.02 3.44
CA GLY A 40 17.21 4.32 2.80
C GLY A 40 17.80 4.20 1.38
N ALA A 41 18.71 3.25 1.16
CA ALA A 41 19.25 2.99 -0.18
C ALA A 41 18.17 2.45 -1.14
N ALA A 42 17.33 1.52 -0.69
CA ALA A 42 16.18 1.04 -1.45
C ALA A 42 15.19 2.16 -1.78
N ALA A 43 14.87 2.99 -0.78
CA ALA A 43 13.96 4.13 -0.89
C ALA A 43 14.43 5.17 -1.93
N ARG A 44 15.73 5.50 -1.95
CA ARG A 44 16.32 6.44 -2.93
C ARG A 44 16.39 5.90 -4.36
N SER A 45 16.59 4.59 -4.50
CA SER A 45 16.85 3.97 -5.81
C SER A 45 15.59 3.60 -6.56
N ILE A 46 14.73 2.79 -5.94
CA ILE A 46 13.53 2.23 -6.58
C ILE A 46 12.28 2.40 -5.73
N GLY A 47 12.38 2.85 -4.47
CA GLY A 47 11.20 3.05 -3.62
C GLY A 47 10.49 1.76 -3.22
N PHE A 48 11.09 0.60 -3.50
CA PHE A 48 10.57 -0.74 -3.27
C PHE A 48 11.61 -1.59 -2.55
N LEU A 49 11.16 -2.49 -1.68
CA LEU A 49 11.98 -3.49 -1.01
C LEU A 49 11.13 -4.71 -0.63
N VAL A 50 11.76 -5.87 -0.52
CA VAL A 50 11.17 -7.09 0.04
C VAL A 50 11.77 -7.32 1.42
N VAL A 51 10.95 -7.55 2.43
CA VAL A 51 11.41 -7.68 3.82
C VAL A 51 11.17 -9.08 4.38
N SER A 52 12.22 -9.68 4.91
CA SER A 52 12.17 -10.91 5.72
C SER A 52 12.46 -10.60 7.20
N GLY A 53 12.31 -11.58 8.10
CA GLY A 53 12.64 -11.38 9.52
C GLY A 53 11.75 -10.37 10.27
N HIS A 54 10.66 -9.92 9.63
CA HIS A 54 9.76 -8.85 10.07
C HIS A 54 9.04 -9.11 11.41
N GLY A 55 8.93 -10.37 11.84
CA GLY A 55 8.38 -10.74 13.14
C GLY A 55 6.88 -10.95 13.23
N VAL A 56 6.11 -10.51 12.24
CA VAL A 56 4.70 -10.89 12.08
C VAL A 56 4.56 -12.43 12.13
N PRO A 57 3.73 -12.98 13.03
CA PRO A 57 3.53 -14.42 13.15
C PRO A 57 2.90 -15.02 11.89
N ALA A 58 3.39 -16.19 11.47
CA ALA A 58 2.91 -16.88 10.27
C ALA A 58 1.41 -17.25 10.39
N GLU A 59 0.97 -17.65 11.57
CA GLU A 59 -0.42 -17.97 11.87
C GLU A 59 -1.37 -16.79 11.67
N ALA A 60 -0.93 -15.54 11.94
CA ALA A 60 -1.74 -14.35 11.71
C ALA A 60 -1.91 -14.09 10.20
N ILE A 61 -0.83 -14.26 9.43
CA ILE A 61 -0.84 -14.13 7.97
C ILE A 61 -1.77 -15.18 7.35
N GLU A 62 -1.62 -16.45 7.74
CA GLU A 62 -2.40 -17.56 7.20
C GLU A 62 -3.88 -17.47 7.59
N ALA A 63 -4.19 -17.07 8.82
CA ALA A 63 -5.58 -16.86 9.25
C ALA A 63 -6.25 -15.75 8.44
N ALA A 64 -5.58 -14.61 8.26
CA ALA A 64 -6.10 -13.50 7.44
C ALA A 64 -6.28 -13.90 5.98
N ALA A 65 -5.29 -14.59 5.39
CA ALA A 65 -5.35 -15.06 4.01
C ALA A 65 -6.48 -16.09 3.79
N THR A 66 -6.66 -17.03 4.73
CA THR A 66 -7.70 -18.06 4.66
C THR A 66 -9.10 -17.45 4.79
N ALA A 67 -9.31 -16.57 5.76
CA ALA A 67 -10.61 -15.91 5.94
C ALA A 67 -10.96 -15.00 4.76
N SER A 68 -9.96 -14.31 4.21
CA SER A 68 -10.10 -13.52 2.97
C SER A 68 -10.50 -14.39 1.79
N ARG A 69 -9.88 -15.57 1.63
CA ARG A 69 -10.21 -16.50 0.56
C ARG A 69 -11.65 -16.97 0.67
N ALA A 70 -12.07 -17.35 1.89
CA ALA A 70 -13.45 -17.78 2.17
C ALA A 70 -14.48 -16.71 1.82
N LEU A 71 -14.20 -15.43 2.12
CA LEU A 71 -15.03 -14.30 1.68
C LEU A 71 -15.16 -14.25 0.15
N PHE A 72 -14.04 -14.34 -0.58
CA PHE A 72 -14.09 -14.24 -2.04
C PHE A 72 -14.65 -15.49 -2.74
N ASP A 73 -14.72 -16.62 -2.03
CA ASP A 73 -15.36 -17.86 -2.47
C ASP A 73 -16.90 -17.82 -2.37
N LEU A 74 -17.45 -16.86 -1.63
CA LEU A 74 -18.90 -16.59 -1.65
C LEU A 74 -19.36 -16.17 -3.05
N SER A 75 -20.63 -16.43 -3.35
CA SER A 75 -21.23 -15.98 -4.61
C SER A 75 -21.26 -14.45 -4.71
N GLY A 76 -21.33 -13.92 -5.94
CA GLY A 76 -21.45 -12.48 -6.16
C GLY A 76 -22.57 -11.80 -5.35
N PRO A 77 -23.80 -12.36 -5.32
CA PRO A 77 -24.89 -11.83 -4.48
C PRO A 77 -24.60 -11.84 -2.98
N GLU A 78 -23.91 -12.87 -2.47
CA GLU A 78 -23.55 -12.96 -1.05
C GLU A 78 -22.49 -11.93 -0.67
N LYS A 79 -21.45 -11.76 -1.50
CA LYS A 79 -20.45 -10.69 -1.33
C LYS A 79 -21.09 -9.31 -1.40
N GLY A 80 -22.06 -9.14 -2.30
CA GLY A 80 -22.81 -7.89 -2.49
C GLY A 80 -23.54 -7.37 -1.25
N LYS A 81 -23.92 -8.25 -0.30
CA LYS A 81 -24.52 -7.85 0.99
C LYS A 81 -23.58 -6.95 1.82
N TYR A 82 -22.27 -7.06 1.58
CA TYR A 82 -21.24 -6.36 2.34
C TYR A 82 -20.68 -5.14 1.61
N ARG A 83 -21.35 -4.68 0.54
CA ARG A 83 -21.07 -3.39 -0.08
C ARG A 83 -21.62 -2.27 0.81
N SER A 84 -20.89 -1.15 0.91
CA SER A 84 -21.44 0.05 1.54
C SER A 84 -22.70 0.53 0.82
N PRO A 85 -23.79 0.86 1.55
CA PRO A 85 -24.97 1.48 0.96
C PRO A 85 -24.73 2.95 0.58
N ASP A 86 -23.72 3.58 1.18
CA ASP A 86 -23.29 4.95 0.88
C ASP A 86 -22.05 4.90 -0.02
N PRO A 87 -22.11 5.43 -1.26
CA PRO A 87 -20.98 5.44 -2.18
C PRO A 87 -19.80 6.29 -1.69
N ALA A 88 -20.03 7.25 -0.78
CA ALA A 88 -18.96 8.05 -0.18
C ALA A 88 -18.18 7.27 0.90
N VAL A 89 -18.71 6.14 1.37
CA VAL A 89 -18.07 5.31 2.40
C VAL A 89 -17.30 4.17 1.75
N TYR A 90 -15.97 4.33 1.71
CA TYR A 90 -15.05 3.36 1.12
C TYR A 90 -14.76 2.18 2.07
N ARG A 91 -15.78 1.37 2.37
CA ARG A 91 -15.72 0.18 3.24
C ARG A 91 -16.43 -1.01 2.62
N GLY A 92 -16.00 -2.20 3.01
CA GLY A 92 -16.63 -3.44 2.60
C GLY A 92 -16.27 -3.84 1.18
N TYR A 93 -17.19 -4.54 0.51
CA TYR A 93 -16.95 -5.21 -0.77
C TYR A 93 -17.11 -4.29 -1.98
N PHE A 94 -16.19 -4.44 -2.93
CA PHE A 94 -16.18 -3.81 -4.25
C PHE A 94 -16.05 -4.91 -5.31
N GLY A 95 -16.96 -4.89 -6.29
CA GLY A 95 -17.06 -5.90 -7.32
C GLY A 95 -15.93 -5.86 -8.35
N ILE A 96 -15.86 -6.90 -9.19
CA ILE A 96 -14.95 -6.94 -10.33
C ILE A 96 -15.17 -5.71 -11.21
N GLU A 97 -14.08 -5.08 -11.67
CA GLU A 97 -14.10 -3.95 -12.62
C GLU A 97 -14.82 -2.70 -12.09
N THR A 98 -14.97 -2.58 -10.77
CA THR A 98 -15.50 -1.36 -10.12
C THR A 98 -14.42 -0.33 -9.77
N GLY A 99 -13.14 -0.70 -9.92
CA GLY A 99 -11.99 0.19 -9.75
C GLY A 99 -11.22 0.40 -11.06
N ASN A 100 -10.53 1.52 -11.17
CA ASN A 100 -9.64 1.82 -12.28
C ASN A 100 -8.45 2.63 -11.76
N LEU A 101 -7.35 1.94 -11.42
CA LEU A 101 -6.17 2.60 -10.88
C LEU A 101 -5.43 3.43 -11.93
N ALA A 102 -5.42 3.01 -13.20
CA ALA A 102 -4.74 3.77 -14.27
C ALA A 102 -5.39 5.14 -14.55
N SER A 103 -6.70 5.30 -14.27
CA SER A 103 -7.34 6.62 -14.38
C SER A 103 -6.76 7.64 -13.39
N THR A 104 -6.15 7.19 -12.29
CA THR A 104 -5.53 8.07 -11.27
C THR A 104 -4.33 8.84 -11.80
N ILE A 105 -3.69 8.35 -12.86
CA ILE A 105 -2.55 8.98 -13.53
C ILE A 105 -2.95 9.67 -14.85
N GLY A 106 -4.26 9.84 -15.08
CA GLY A 106 -4.79 10.53 -16.25
C GLY A 106 -4.98 9.67 -17.50
N GLU A 107 -4.89 8.34 -17.40
CA GLU A 107 -5.21 7.43 -18.50
C GLU A 107 -6.72 7.16 -18.58
N GLU A 108 -7.48 8.10 -19.15
CA GLU A 108 -8.95 8.07 -19.18
C GLU A 108 -9.54 6.89 -20.00
N ASP A 109 -8.79 6.44 -21.00
CA ASP A 109 -9.13 5.30 -21.86
C ASP A 109 -8.76 3.94 -21.23
N ALA A 110 -8.10 3.94 -20.06
CA ALA A 110 -7.72 2.71 -19.39
C ALA A 110 -8.94 1.86 -19.04
N LYS A 111 -8.76 0.55 -19.19
CA LYS A 111 -9.79 -0.45 -18.86
C LYS A 111 -9.87 -0.63 -17.34
N PRO A 112 -11.06 -0.93 -16.78
CA PRO A 112 -11.19 -1.19 -15.35
C PRO A 112 -10.33 -2.37 -14.88
N ASP A 113 -9.89 -2.29 -13.63
CA ASP A 113 -9.03 -3.30 -13.03
C ASP A 113 -9.77 -4.63 -12.89
N HIS A 114 -9.17 -5.70 -13.40
CA HIS A 114 -9.74 -7.05 -13.32
C HIS A 114 -9.47 -7.69 -11.96
N ARG A 115 -10.11 -7.12 -10.93
CA ARG A 115 -10.08 -7.55 -9.52
C ARG A 115 -11.36 -7.16 -8.81
N GLU A 116 -11.69 -7.94 -7.79
CA GLU A 116 -12.60 -7.53 -6.73
C GLU A 116 -11.78 -7.26 -5.46
N TYR A 117 -12.32 -6.46 -4.53
CA TYR A 117 -11.60 -6.09 -3.32
C TYR A 117 -12.49 -5.78 -2.13
N TYR A 118 -11.89 -5.77 -0.95
CA TYR A 118 -12.55 -5.48 0.32
C TYR A 118 -11.75 -4.45 1.11
N ASN A 119 -12.40 -3.35 1.51
CA ASN A 119 -11.76 -2.22 2.20
C ASN A 119 -12.10 -2.19 3.69
N ILE A 120 -11.06 -1.98 4.51
CA ILE A 120 -11.13 -2.01 5.98
C ILE A 120 -10.29 -0.86 6.52
N GLY A 121 -10.94 0.09 7.20
CA GLY A 121 -10.26 1.18 7.88
C GLY A 121 -9.90 0.84 9.32
N ARG A 122 -9.24 1.79 10.00
CA ARG A 122 -8.98 1.73 11.45
C ARG A 122 -10.29 1.56 12.23
N PHE A 123 -10.27 0.67 13.23
CA PHE A 123 -11.44 0.33 14.06
C PHE A 123 -11.20 0.55 15.57
N ASP A 124 -9.96 0.61 16.03
CA ASP A 124 -9.63 0.94 17.42
C ASP A 124 -9.62 2.45 17.62
N LEU A 125 -10.81 2.99 17.89
CA LEU A 125 -11.07 4.41 18.09
C LEU A 125 -11.39 4.64 19.57
N ASP A 126 -10.65 5.54 20.22
CA ASP A 126 -11.00 6.00 21.56
C ASP A 126 -12.06 7.09 21.44
N GLU A 127 -13.33 6.74 21.67
CA GLU A 127 -14.44 7.71 21.60
C GLU A 127 -14.32 8.85 22.63
N SER A 128 -13.45 8.71 23.64
CA SER A 128 -13.17 9.78 24.60
C SER A 128 -12.14 10.81 24.10
N ASP A 129 -11.34 10.46 23.08
CA ASP A 129 -10.43 11.39 22.43
C ASP A 129 -11.19 12.26 21.41
N PRO A 130 -11.22 13.61 21.57
CA PRO A 130 -11.84 14.52 20.61
C PRO A 130 -11.35 14.33 19.18
N TYR A 131 -10.13 13.84 18.97
CA TYR A 131 -9.55 13.54 17.67
C TYR A 131 -10.46 12.69 16.78
N PHE A 132 -11.13 11.69 17.37
CA PHE A 132 -11.97 10.73 16.65
C PHE A 132 -13.43 11.17 16.50
N THR A 133 -13.85 12.26 17.16
CA THR A 133 -15.27 12.65 17.23
C THR A 133 -15.60 13.92 16.43
N THR A 134 -14.59 14.60 15.89
CA THR A 134 -14.76 15.78 15.02
C THR A 134 -15.56 15.46 13.75
N PRO A 135 -16.18 16.46 13.08
CA PRO A 135 -16.83 16.25 11.79
C PRO A 135 -15.89 15.65 10.72
N THR A 136 -14.63 16.07 10.70
CA THR A 136 -13.60 15.52 9.82
C THR A 136 -13.33 14.05 10.14
N ALA A 137 -13.14 13.72 11.41
CA ALA A 137 -12.89 12.35 11.84
C ALA A 137 -14.04 11.40 11.48
N ARG A 138 -15.30 11.86 11.60
CA ARG A 138 -16.49 11.08 11.21
C ARG A 138 -16.57 10.77 9.72
N ARG A 139 -15.89 11.53 8.85
CA ARG A 139 -15.75 11.25 7.40
C ARG A 139 -14.65 10.22 7.09
N ILE A 140 -13.77 9.97 8.04
CA ILE A 140 -12.56 9.16 7.85
C ILE A 140 -12.76 7.79 8.52
N PHE A 141 -13.15 7.81 9.79
CA PHE A 141 -13.27 6.64 10.64
C PHE A 141 -14.68 6.05 10.59
N HIS A 142 -15.14 5.74 9.39
CA HIS A 142 -16.39 5.01 9.21
C HIS A 142 -16.29 3.59 9.80
N PRO A 143 -17.35 3.10 10.50
CA PRO A 143 -17.41 1.72 10.94
C PRO A 143 -17.16 0.75 9.78
N ASN A 144 -16.36 -0.28 10.03
CA ASN A 144 -16.15 -1.33 9.05
C ASN A 144 -17.42 -2.18 8.88
N ILE A 145 -17.63 -2.66 7.66
CA ILE A 145 -18.65 -3.66 7.35
C ILE A 145 -17.95 -5.00 7.50
N TRP A 146 -18.43 -5.85 8.41
CA TRP A 146 -17.82 -7.16 8.68
C TRP A 146 -18.69 -8.29 8.10
N PRO A 147 -18.10 -9.26 7.38
CA PRO A 147 -18.85 -10.34 6.74
C PRO A 147 -19.14 -11.52 7.67
N ASP A 148 -19.15 -11.31 8.98
CA ASP A 148 -19.17 -12.36 10.00
C ASP A 148 -20.41 -13.26 9.96
N ALA A 149 -21.51 -12.79 9.35
CA ALA A 149 -22.70 -13.61 9.15
C ALA A 149 -22.46 -14.80 8.20
N ASP A 150 -21.67 -14.59 7.14
CA ASP A 150 -21.32 -15.64 6.17
C ASP A 150 -19.89 -16.19 6.41
N VAL A 151 -18.98 -15.40 6.99
CA VAL A 151 -17.58 -15.78 7.29
C VAL A 151 -17.20 -15.38 8.73
N PRO A 152 -17.64 -16.13 9.76
CA PRO A 152 -17.44 -15.77 11.17
C PRO A 152 -15.97 -15.59 11.61
N ALA A 153 -15.04 -16.20 10.89
CA ALA A 153 -13.60 -16.11 11.18
C ALA A 153 -12.95 -14.83 10.62
N PHE A 154 -13.68 -14.03 9.81
CA PHE A 154 -13.11 -12.90 9.09
C PHE A 154 -12.66 -11.77 10.02
N GLN A 155 -13.58 -11.16 10.78
CA GLN A 155 -13.22 -10.05 11.64
C GLN A 155 -12.09 -10.42 12.63
N PRO A 156 -12.13 -11.54 13.38
CA PRO A 156 -11.05 -11.88 14.31
C PRO A 156 -9.67 -12.04 13.65
N ALA A 157 -9.63 -12.68 12.47
CA ALA A 157 -8.38 -12.91 11.75
C ALA A 157 -7.80 -11.60 11.19
N ILE A 158 -8.65 -10.76 10.60
CA ILE A 158 -8.22 -9.48 10.03
C ILE A 158 -7.80 -8.50 11.12
N VAL A 159 -8.52 -8.40 12.24
CA VAL A 159 -8.14 -7.55 13.38
C VAL A 159 -6.75 -7.92 13.88
N THR A 160 -6.51 -9.21 14.12
CA THR A 160 -5.19 -9.70 14.55
C THR A 160 -4.09 -9.33 13.56
N TYR A 161 -4.31 -9.57 12.27
CA TYR A 161 -3.33 -9.24 11.23
C TYR A 161 -3.12 -7.72 11.09
N TYR A 162 -4.18 -6.92 11.20
CA TYR A 162 -4.10 -5.46 11.12
C TYR A 162 -3.21 -4.90 12.24
N HIS A 163 -3.35 -5.36 13.48
CA HIS A 163 -2.47 -4.97 14.59
C HIS A 163 -1.01 -5.35 14.37
N GLU A 164 -0.74 -6.50 13.74
CA GLU A 164 0.63 -6.88 13.37
C GLU A 164 1.19 -5.99 12.25
N MET A 165 0.35 -5.54 11.31
CA MET A 165 0.75 -4.57 10.29
C MET A 165 1.03 -3.19 10.90
N GLU A 166 0.28 -2.75 11.91
CA GLU A 166 0.57 -1.51 12.64
C GLU A 166 1.96 -1.56 13.30
N LYS A 167 2.30 -2.68 13.97
CA LYS A 167 3.62 -2.88 14.57
C LYS A 167 4.75 -2.86 13.53
N LEU A 168 4.53 -3.55 12.40
CA LEU A 168 5.52 -3.57 11.31
C LEU A 168 5.67 -2.19 10.65
N ALA A 169 4.57 -1.47 10.43
CA ALA A 169 4.59 -0.11 9.91
C ALA A 169 5.35 0.84 10.83
N ALA A 170 5.12 0.77 12.15
CA ALA A 170 5.87 1.58 13.12
C ALA A 170 7.38 1.30 13.06
N LEU A 171 7.79 0.03 12.97
CA LEU A 171 9.20 -0.35 12.81
C LEU A 171 9.79 0.19 11.49
N LEU A 172 9.06 0.06 10.38
CA LEU A 172 9.52 0.58 9.09
C LEU A 172 9.65 2.10 9.12
N MET A 173 8.71 2.82 9.75
CA MET A 173 8.79 4.27 9.92
C MET A 173 9.96 4.69 10.82
N GLU A 174 10.28 3.94 11.88
CA GLU A 174 11.49 4.15 12.69
C GLU A 174 12.76 4.00 11.84
N LEU A 175 12.85 2.93 11.04
CA LEU A 175 13.97 2.70 10.13
C LEU A 175 14.08 3.81 9.08
N CYS A 176 12.96 4.32 8.57
CA CYS A 176 12.94 5.48 7.69
C CYS A 176 13.50 6.73 8.37
N ALA A 177 13.11 7.01 9.62
CA ALA A 177 13.63 8.15 10.37
C ALA A 177 15.15 8.07 10.55
N ARG A 178 15.66 6.89 10.93
CA ARG A 178 17.10 6.62 11.07
C ARG A 178 17.85 6.80 9.74
N ALA A 179 17.27 6.32 8.64
CA ALA A 179 17.84 6.44 7.29
C ALA A 179 17.93 7.90 6.81
N LEU A 180 17.05 8.77 7.31
CA LEU A 180 17.03 10.21 7.07
C LEU A 180 17.88 11.01 8.07
N ASN A 181 18.63 10.33 8.95
CA ASN A 181 19.41 10.93 10.03
C ASN A 181 18.56 11.78 11.00
N LEU A 182 17.33 11.32 11.27
CA LEU A 182 16.41 11.90 12.24
C LEU A 182 16.40 11.09 13.54
N SER A 183 15.72 11.61 14.56
CA SER A 183 15.42 10.82 15.76
C SER A 183 14.58 9.59 15.40
N PRO A 184 14.83 8.39 15.98
CA PRO A 184 14.06 7.19 15.67
C PRO A 184 12.54 7.34 15.86
N ASP A 185 12.12 8.19 16.80
CA ASP A 185 10.72 8.49 17.11
C ASP A 185 10.11 9.63 16.28
N TRP A 186 10.83 10.16 15.27
CA TRP A 186 10.40 11.33 14.48
C TRP A 186 8.99 11.22 13.88
N PHE A 187 8.57 10.00 13.51
CA PHE A 187 7.24 9.75 12.95
C PHE A 187 6.22 9.24 13.97
N ALA A 188 6.61 8.94 15.21
CA ALA A 188 5.74 8.27 16.17
C ALA A 188 4.46 9.06 16.47
N ASP A 189 4.58 10.38 16.62
CA ASP A 189 3.46 11.33 16.82
C ASP A 189 2.58 11.52 15.58
N LYS A 190 3.06 11.13 14.40
CA LYS A 190 2.37 11.28 13.11
C LYS A 190 1.59 10.04 12.73
N ILE A 191 1.73 8.93 13.45
CA ILE A 191 1.13 7.64 13.09
C ILE A 191 0.33 7.01 14.24
N ASP A 192 0.28 7.66 15.41
CA ASP A 192 -0.41 7.15 16.61
C ASP A 192 -1.93 7.05 16.47
N ARG A 193 -2.52 7.79 15.52
CA ARG A 193 -3.97 7.85 15.21
C ARG A 193 -4.20 7.82 13.70
N HIS A 194 -3.39 7.02 13.01
CA HIS A 194 -3.33 6.97 11.56
C HIS A 194 -4.69 6.71 10.87
N ILE A 195 -4.80 7.10 9.61
CA ILE A 195 -5.97 6.84 8.77
C ILE A 195 -5.80 5.66 7.80
N THR A 196 -4.84 4.77 8.08
CA THR A 196 -4.51 3.60 7.26
C THR A 196 -5.73 2.79 6.83
N ASN A 197 -5.75 2.47 5.54
CA ASN A 197 -6.74 1.59 4.93
C ASN A 197 -6.07 0.27 4.52
N MET A 198 -6.67 -0.84 4.92
CA MET A 198 -6.30 -2.17 4.46
C MET A 198 -7.23 -2.60 3.32
N VAL A 199 -6.64 -3.11 2.26
CA VAL A 199 -7.35 -3.60 1.08
C VAL A 199 -6.96 -5.03 0.80
N ILE A 200 -7.97 -5.89 0.80
CA ILE A 200 -7.83 -7.29 0.44
C ILE A 200 -8.29 -7.41 -1.01
N SER A 201 -7.43 -7.91 -1.89
CA SER A 201 -7.75 -8.03 -3.33
C SER A 201 -7.79 -9.48 -3.75
N ASN A 202 -8.80 -9.84 -4.54
CA ASN A 202 -8.85 -11.12 -5.24
C ASN A 202 -8.84 -10.86 -6.76
N TYR A 203 -7.86 -11.46 -7.42
CA TYR A 203 -7.68 -11.45 -8.86
C TYR A 203 -8.14 -12.82 -9.38
N PRO A 204 -9.26 -12.90 -10.12
CA PRO A 204 -9.78 -14.16 -10.62
C PRO A 204 -8.81 -14.92 -11.53
N ASP A 205 -9.11 -16.21 -11.74
CA ASP A 205 -8.54 -16.98 -12.83
C ASP A 205 -8.91 -16.34 -14.17
N GLN A 206 -8.01 -16.44 -15.16
CA GLN A 206 -8.21 -15.91 -16.51
C GLN A 206 -8.20 -17.04 -17.54
N PRO A 207 -9.20 -17.95 -17.55
CA PRO A 207 -9.28 -19.01 -18.55
C PRO A 207 -9.36 -18.42 -19.97
N GLU A 208 -10.01 -17.28 -20.10
CA GLU A 208 -10.13 -16.50 -21.34
C GLU A 208 -9.22 -15.28 -21.31
N ALA A 209 -8.95 -14.70 -22.47
CA ALA A 209 -8.21 -13.45 -22.55
C ALA A 209 -9.12 -12.31 -22.07
N LEU A 210 -8.54 -11.37 -21.32
CA LEU A 210 -9.19 -10.10 -21.02
C LEU A 210 -9.21 -9.21 -22.26
N GLU A 211 -9.93 -8.09 -22.17
CA GLU A 211 -9.87 -7.06 -23.20
C GLU A 211 -8.43 -6.57 -23.42
N ASP A 212 -8.10 -6.17 -24.65
CA ASP A 212 -6.78 -5.63 -24.95
C ASP A 212 -6.48 -4.40 -24.09
N GLY A 213 -5.28 -4.37 -23.51
CA GLY A 213 -4.86 -3.37 -22.54
C GLY A 213 -5.44 -3.50 -21.12
N GLN A 214 -6.37 -4.42 -20.85
CA GLN A 214 -6.91 -4.61 -19.50
C GLN A 214 -5.91 -5.35 -18.60
N LEU A 215 -5.70 -4.83 -17.39
CA LEU A 215 -4.79 -5.41 -16.40
C LEU A 215 -5.56 -5.87 -15.16
N ARG A 216 -4.89 -6.71 -14.35
CA ARG A 216 -5.37 -7.08 -13.00
C ARG A 216 -5.44 -5.86 -12.08
N ALA A 217 -4.44 -4.98 -12.18
CA ALA A 217 -4.46 -3.63 -11.65
C ALA A 217 -3.61 -2.73 -12.55
N GLY A 218 -4.17 -1.60 -12.96
CA GLY A 218 -3.52 -0.59 -13.80
C GLY A 218 -2.26 0.01 -13.18
N ALA A 219 -1.47 0.70 -14.01
CA ALA A 219 -0.29 1.43 -13.54
C ALA A 219 -0.70 2.61 -12.64
N HIS A 220 -0.09 2.71 -11.46
CA HIS A 220 -0.35 3.80 -10.51
C HIS A 220 0.82 3.96 -9.52
N THR A 221 0.79 5.05 -8.74
CA THR A 221 1.57 5.24 -7.52
C THR A 221 0.64 5.19 -6.31
N ASP A 222 1.17 4.77 -5.16
CA ASP A 222 0.43 4.79 -3.90
C ASP A 222 0.47 6.17 -3.26
N TYR A 223 -0.60 6.58 -2.58
CA TYR A 223 -0.71 7.95 -2.09
C TYR A 223 -0.03 8.19 -0.74
N GLY A 224 0.07 7.15 0.09
CA GLY A 224 0.41 7.27 1.51
C GLY A 224 1.89 7.37 1.82
N GLY A 225 2.24 7.08 3.08
CA GLY A 225 3.64 7.03 3.51
C GLY A 225 4.35 5.79 2.95
N LEU A 226 3.80 4.62 3.23
CA LEU A 226 4.28 3.35 2.70
C LEU A 226 3.15 2.34 2.57
N THR A 227 3.40 1.28 1.82
CA THR A 227 2.48 0.16 1.65
C THR A 227 3.17 -1.12 2.11
N ILE A 228 2.46 -1.95 2.88
CA ILE A 228 2.90 -3.31 3.24
C ILE A 228 2.02 -4.30 2.48
N LEU A 229 2.63 -5.07 1.59
CA LEU A 229 1.95 -5.98 0.69
C LEU A 229 2.35 -7.42 0.96
N LYS A 230 1.37 -8.24 1.36
CA LYS A 230 1.46 -9.70 1.24
C LYS A 230 0.82 -10.14 -0.06
N THR A 231 1.49 -11.02 -0.78
CA THR A 231 0.91 -11.65 -1.96
C THR A 231 1.24 -13.14 -2.07
N GLU A 232 0.45 -13.84 -2.87
CA GLU A 232 0.68 -15.21 -3.30
C GLU A 232 1.63 -15.26 -4.49
N ASP A 233 2.41 -16.34 -4.56
CA ASP A 233 3.23 -16.68 -5.71
C ASP A 233 2.36 -17.35 -6.80
N LYS A 234 1.85 -16.52 -7.71
CA LYS A 234 0.94 -16.92 -8.78
C LYS A 234 1.36 -16.27 -10.10
N PRO A 235 1.16 -16.92 -11.26
CA PRO A 235 1.50 -16.35 -12.56
C PRO A 235 0.85 -14.97 -12.80
N GLY A 236 1.58 -14.12 -13.53
CA GLY A 236 1.31 -12.68 -13.55
C GLY A 236 1.84 -12.03 -12.28
N GLY A 237 1.32 -10.86 -11.92
CA GLY A 237 1.65 -10.26 -10.63
C GLY A 237 2.26 -8.87 -10.74
N LEU A 238 2.96 -8.48 -9.68
CA LEU A 238 3.41 -7.10 -9.48
C LEU A 238 4.64 -6.79 -10.33
N GLU A 239 4.57 -5.71 -11.09
CA GLU A 239 5.69 -5.11 -11.79
C GLU A 239 5.90 -3.67 -11.34
N VAL A 240 7.15 -3.22 -11.31
CA VAL A 240 7.57 -1.85 -11.03
C VAL A 240 8.20 -1.22 -12.27
N LEU A 241 8.00 0.07 -12.47
CA LEU A 241 8.64 0.84 -13.53
C LEU A 241 9.99 1.35 -13.05
N THR A 242 11.06 0.86 -13.65
CA THR A 242 12.43 1.30 -13.34
C THR A 242 12.74 2.66 -13.96
N ALA A 243 13.80 3.31 -13.44
CA ALA A 243 14.22 4.63 -13.90
C ALA A 243 14.61 4.70 -15.40
N ASP A 244 14.97 3.57 -16.00
CA ASP A 244 15.27 3.47 -17.44
C ASP A 244 14.01 3.20 -18.31
N GLY A 245 12.83 3.17 -17.69
CA GLY A 245 11.53 3.01 -18.36
C GLY A 245 11.10 1.56 -18.60
N ARG A 246 11.78 0.57 -18.02
CA ARG A 246 11.40 -0.84 -18.14
C ARG A 246 10.53 -1.30 -16.98
N TRP A 247 9.52 -2.11 -17.30
CA TRP A 247 8.73 -2.84 -16.31
C TRP A 247 9.47 -4.10 -15.88
N GLU A 248 9.63 -4.27 -14.57
CA GLU A 248 10.36 -5.38 -13.96
C GLU A 248 9.51 -6.06 -12.90
N ALA A 249 9.54 -7.39 -12.86
CA ALA A 249 8.78 -8.16 -11.89
C ALA A 249 9.38 -8.00 -10.48
N VAL A 250 8.52 -7.80 -9.48
CA VAL A 250 8.96 -7.79 -8.09
C VAL A 250 9.17 -9.24 -7.61
N PRO A 251 10.32 -9.59 -7.01
CA PRO A 251 10.56 -10.93 -6.53
C PRO A 251 9.58 -11.31 -5.41
N ILE A 252 9.05 -12.54 -5.48
CA ILE A 252 8.18 -13.09 -4.44
C ILE A 252 9.02 -14.02 -3.57
N VAL A 253 9.30 -13.60 -2.34
CA VAL A 253 10.03 -14.39 -1.36
C VAL A 253 9.05 -15.05 -0.38
N PRO A 254 9.09 -16.37 -0.19
CA PRO A 254 8.22 -17.05 0.76
C PRO A 254 8.31 -16.46 2.16
N GLY A 255 7.15 -16.17 2.75
CA GLY A 255 7.04 -15.57 4.07
C GLY A 255 7.44 -14.10 4.18
N ALA A 256 7.86 -13.44 3.08
CA ALA A 256 8.23 -12.02 3.10
C ALA A 256 7.03 -11.10 2.78
N PHE A 257 7.21 -9.81 3.06
CA PHE A 257 6.34 -8.74 2.56
C PHE A 257 7.08 -7.91 1.51
N ILE A 258 6.33 -7.39 0.54
CA ILE A 258 6.79 -6.34 -0.35
C ILE A 258 6.42 -5.00 0.29
N ILE A 259 7.34 -4.06 0.33
CA ILE A 259 7.14 -2.71 0.83
C ILE A 259 7.40 -1.74 -0.31
N ASN A 260 6.57 -0.71 -0.44
CA ASN A 260 6.84 0.41 -1.31
C ASN A 260 6.48 1.74 -0.67
N LEU A 261 7.13 2.81 -1.12
CA LEU A 261 6.87 4.16 -0.66
C LEU A 261 5.79 4.83 -1.51
N GLY A 262 4.94 5.60 -0.85
CA GLY A 262 3.92 6.39 -1.52
C GLY A 262 4.33 7.85 -1.72
N ASP A 263 3.50 8.57 -2.46
CA ASP A 263 3.70 9.95 -2.87
C ASP A 263 3.86 10.91 -1.69
N LEU A 264 3.19 10.66 -0.56
CA LEU A 264 3.35 11.45 0.66
C LEU A 264 4.76 11.33 1.24
N MET A 265 5.38 10.14 1.20
CA MET A 265 6.79 9.98 1.62
C MET A 265 7.76 10.63 0.63
N ALA A 266 7.49 10.56 -0.67
CA ALA A 266 8.27 11.30 -1.66
C ALA A 266 8.20 12.82 -1.40
N GLN A 267 7.01 13.34 -1.08
CA GLN A 267 6.81 14.74 -0.71
C GLN A 267 7.56 15.12 0.58
N TRP A 268 7.48 14.31 1.64
CA TRP A 268 8.23 14.53 2.88
C TRP A 268 9.74 14.63 2.64
N THR A 269 10.26 13.78 1.74
CA THR A 269 11.69 13.69 1.45
C THR A 269 12.14 14.59 0.29
N ASN A 270 11.27 15.48 -0.20
CA ASN A 270 11.59 16.41 -1.30
C ASN A 270 12.02 15.70 -2.61
N ASP A 271 11.44 14.53 -2.87
CA ASP A 271 11.80 13.54 -3.88
C ASP A 271 13.25 13.04 -3.78
N GLU A 272 13.86 13.06 -2.59
CA GLU A 272 15.06 12.26 -2.37
C GLU A 272 14.72 10.76 -2.42
N TRP A 273 13.54 10.38 -1.94
CA TRP A 273 13.01 9.02 -2.03
C TRP A 273 11.91 8.94 -3.08
N VAL A 274 11.81 7.79 -3.74
CA VAL A 274 10.98 7.60 -4.92
C VAL A 274 9.67 6.90 -4.55
N SER A 275 8.53 7.43 -5.02
CA SER A 275 7.30 6.64 -5.14
C SER A 275 7.21 6.09 -6.55
N THR A 276 7.35 4.78 -6.67
CA THR A 276 7.54 4.14 -7.98
C THR A 276 6.21 3.64 -8.55
N MET A 277 6.00 3.98 -9.82
CA MET A 277 4.88 3.48 -10.59
C MET A 277 4.92 1.95 -10.63
N HIS A 278 3.78 1.31 -10.35
CA HIS A 278 3.68 -0.13 -10.34
C HIS A 278 2.32 -0.58 -10.88
N ARG A 279 2.23 -1.84 -11.31
CA ARG A 279 1.01 -2.44 -11.88
C ARG A 279 0.92 -3.92 -11.53
N VAL A 280 -0.27 -4.51 -11.68
CA VAL A 280 -0.43 -5.97 -11.60
C VAL A 280 -0.81 -6.51 -12.97
N VAL A 281 0.11 -7.25 -13.59
CA VAL A 281 -0.08 -7.81 -14.93
C VAL A 281 -0.83 -9.14 -14.91
N ASN A 282 -1.43 -9.44 -16.06
CA ASN A 282 -2.11 -10.71 -16.30
C ASN A 282 -1.12 -11.88 -16.36
N PRO A 283 -1.55 -13.09 -15.98
CA PRO A 283 -0.76 -14.29 -16.23
C PRO A 283 -0.50 -14.50 -17.73
N PRO A 284 0.61 -15.18 -18.09
CA PRO A 284 0.78 -15.74 -19.42
C PRO A 284 -0.45 -16.57 -19.83
N ARG A 285 -0.81 -16.56 -21.13
CA ARG A 285 -2.05 -17.18 -21.64
C ARG A 285 -2.16 -18.68 -21.32
N ASP A 286 -1.05 -19.40 -21.34
CA ASP A 286 -0.96 -20.83 -21.01
C ASP A 286 -1.11 -21.11 -19.50
N LYS A 287 -1.05 -20.07 -18.67
CA LYS A 287 -1.17 -20.13 -17.21
C LYS A 287 -2.41 -19.42 -16.68
N GLY A 288 -3.40 -19.14 -17.52
CA GLY A 288 -4.63 -18.45 -17.12
C GLY A 288 -5.48 -19.21 -16.10
N VAL A 289 -5.57 -20.54 -16.23
CA VAL A 289 -6.26 -21.43 -15.26
C VAL A 289 -5.35 -21.70 -14.05
N GLY A 290 -5.87 -21.52 -12.84
CA GLY A 290 -5.09 -21.67 -11.59
C GLY A 290 -4.22 -20.46 -11.24
N SER A 291 -4.37 -19.35 -11.98
CA SER A 291 -3.69 -18.07 -11.77
C SER A 291 -4.34 -17.19 -10.71
N ARG A 292 -5.50 -17.57 -10.17
CA ARG A 292 -6.22 -16.81 -9.14
C ARG A 292 -5.24 -16.43 -8.04
N ARG A 293 -5.19 -15.14 -7.75
CA ARG A 293 -4.21 -14.52 -6.86
C ARG A 293 -4.93 -13.69 -5.82
N GLN A 294 -4.42 -13.70 -4.60
CA GLN A 294 -4.85 -12.82 -3.53
C GLN A 294 -3.70 -11.93 -3.06
N SER A 295 -4.04 -10.73 -2.60
CA SER A 295 -3.13 -9.87 -1.87
C SER A 295 -3.80 -9.21 -0.67
N LEU A 296 -3.03 -9.06 0.40
CA LEU A 296 -3.38 -8.27 1.58
C LEU A 296 -2.50 -7.02 1.54
N VAL A 297 -3.11 -5.86 1.37
CA VAL A 297 -2.39 -4.60 1.18
C VAL A 297 -2.73 -3.66 2.32
N PHE A 298 -1.74 -3.22 3.06
CA PHE A 298 -1.89 -2.27 4.16
C PHE A 298 -1.30 -0.92 3.72
N PHE A 299 -2.16 0.00 3.29
CA PHE A 299 -1.77 1.32 2.82
C PHE A 299 -1.58 2.25 4.00
N HIS A 300 -0.39 2.23 4.58
CA HIS A 300 -0.08 3.00 5.76
C HIS A 300 -0.12 4.50 5.46
N GLN A 301 -1.00 5.19 6.19
CA GLN A 301 -1.17 6.64 6.14
C GLN A 301 -0.78 7.23 7.50
N PRO A 302 -0.32 8.48 7.56
CA PRO A 302 -0.23 9.21 8.82
C PRO A 302 -1.60 9.53 9.43
N ASN A 303 -1.59 10.22 10.56
CA ASN A 303 -2.73 10.94 11.14
C ASN A 303 -3.29 11.93 10.11
N TYR A 304 -4.61 12.14 10.08
CA TYR A 304 -5.23 12.99 9.05
C TYR A 304 -4.74 14.45 9.07
N ASP A 305 -4.34 14.93 10.24
CA ASP A 305 -3.81 16.26 10.50
C ASP A 305 -2.28 16.31 10.59
N ALA A 306 -1.59 15.18 10.35
CA ALA A 306 -0.14 15.16 10.30
C ALA A 306 0.36 16.16 9.25
N VAL A 307 1.28 17.03 9.67
CA VAL A 307 1.87 18.04 8.79
C VAL A 307 2.85 17.37 7.83
N ILE A 308 2.61 17.58 6.56
CA ILE A 308 3.47 17.16 5.45
C ILE A 308 4.22 18.38 4.95
N GLU A 309 5.47 18.49 5.37
CA GLU A 309 6.41 19.50 4.90
C GLU A 309 7.81 18.88 4.73
N CYS A 310 8.64 19.52 3.92
CA CYS A 310 9.98 19.02 3.60
C CYS A 310 10.77 18.74 4.89
N ILE A 311 11.22 17.50 5.04
CA ILE A 311 12.04 17.07 6.16
C ILE A 311 13.34 17.89 6.19
N PRO A 312 13.79 18.39 7.36
CA PRO A 312 14.93 19.29 7.43
C PRO A 312 16.22 18.73 6.82
N THR A 313 16.47 17.43 6.98
CA THR A 313 17.66 16.77 6.42
C THR A 313 17.63 16.66 4.89
N CYS A 314 16.44 16.73 4.28
CA CYS A 314 16.24 16.77 2.82
C CYS A 314 16.29 18.21 2.24
N ALA A 315 16.40 19.23 3.10
CA ALA A 315 16.40 20.65 2.73
C ALA A 315 17.75 21.36 2.89
N ILE A 316 18.82 20.64 3.26
CA ILE A 316 20.13 21.24 3.57
C ILE A 316 20.69 22.02 2.36
N ASP A 317 20.65 21.40 1.17
CA ASP A 317 21.22 21.96 -0.06
C ASP A 317 20.16 22.25 -1.14
N LYS A 318 18.87 22.07 -0.82
CA LYS A 318 17.76 22.19 -1.77
C LYS A 318 16.58 22.90 -1.11
N ALA A 319 16.00 23.89 -1.80
CA ALA A 319 14.75 24.48 -1.36
C ALA A 319 13.62 23.41 -1.39
N PRO A 320 12.66 23.47 -0.46
CA PRO A 320 11.45 22.64 -0.53
C PRO A 320 10.72 22.84 -1.87
N LYS A 321 10.44 21.74 -2.59
CA LYS A 321 9.69 21.76 -3.86
C LYS A 321 8.19 21.91 -3.65
N TYR A 322 7.70 21.42 -2.52
CA TYR A 322 6.27 21.31 -2.23
C TYR A 322 5.87 22.31 -1.15
N ALA A 323 4.66 22.85 -1.29
CA ALA A 323 4.03 23.61 -0.20
C ALA A 323 3.68 22.67 0.97
N ARG A 324 3.65 23.25 2.18
CA ARG A 324 3.16 22.59 3.37
C ARG A 324 1.69 22.21 3.20
N THR A 325 1.34 20.99 3.57
CA THR A 325 -0.03 20.44 3.55
C THR A 325 -0.25 19.53 4.76
N THR A 326 -1.46 19.01 4.94
CA THR A 326 -1.75 17.90 5.86
C THR A 326 -1.88 16.56 5.12
N SER A 327 -1.82 15.44 5.84
CA SER A 327 -2.03 14.12 5.27
C SER A 327 -3.40 13.97 4.60
N LEU A 328 -4.45 14.55 5.19
CA LEU A 328 -5.79 14.51 4.62
C LEU A 328 -5.88 15.34 3.33
N GLU A 329 -5.37 16.57 3.33
CA GLU A 329 -5.37 17.41 2.14
C GLU A 329 -4.58 16.76 0.98
N HIS A 330 -3.46 16.10 1.28
CA HIS A 330 -2.71 15.31 0.29
C HIS A 330 -3.57 14.17 -0.28
N LEU A 331 -4.23 13.40 0.59
CA LEU A 331 -5.09 12.29 0.18
C LEU A 331 -6.29 12.78 -0.66
N GLU A 332 -6.96 13.85 -0.24
CA GLU A 332 -8.08 14.46 -0.96
C GLU A 332 -7.61 14.98 -2.33
N MET A 333 -6.46 15.63 -2.42
CA MET A 333 -5.87 16.06 -3.70
C MET A 333 -5.65 14.87 -4.66
N LYS A 334 -5.13 13.75 -4.17
CA LYS A 334 -4.93 12.53 -4.97
C LYS A 334 -6.25 11.89 -5.40
N MET A 335 -7.25 11.86 -4.51
CA MET A 335 -8.59 11.38 -4.83
C MET A 335 -9.33 12.28 -5.83
N ASP A 336 -9.17 13.59 -5.74
CA ASP A 336 -9.79 14.54 -6.68
C ASP A 336 -9.16 14.48 -8.08
N GLN A 337 -7.85 14.18 -8.16
CA GLN A 337 -7.19 13.87 -9.44
C GLN A 337 -7.81 12.62 -10.08
N MET A 338 -8.13 11.59 -9.29
CA MET A 338 -8.83 10.38 -9.75
C MET A 338 -10.28 10.67 -10.21
N ASN A 339 -11.04 11.42 -9.43
CA ASN A 339 -12.47 11.67 -9.65
C ASN A 339 -12.77 12.72 -10.73
N ASN A 340 -11.79 13.53 -11.13
CA ASN A 340 -11.95 14.49 -12.22
C ASN A 340 -11.77 13.90 -13.63
N THR A 341 -11.59 12.58 -13.74
CA THR A 341 -11.63 11.89 -15.03
C THR A 341 -13.08 11.82 -15.56
N PRO A 342 -13.31 12.00 -16.88
CA PRO A 342 -14.65 12.12 -17.48
C PRO A 342 -15.64 10.99 -17.11
N LYS A 343 -15.15 9.77 -16.89
CA LYS A 343 -15.98 8.59 -16.56
C LYS A 343 -16.62 8.62 -15.16
N PHE A 344 -15.99 9.22 -14.15
CA PHE A 344 -16.57 9.20 -12.78
C PHE A 344 -17.78 10.13 -12.67
N LYS A 345 -17.78 11.25 -13.41
CA LYS A 345 -18.91 12.19 -13.51
C LYS A 345 -20.10 11.59 -14.26
N GLU A 346 -19.88 10.61 -15.12
CA GLU A 346 -20.94 9.89 -15.83
C GLU A 346 -21.54 8.74 -14.98
N ALA A 347 -20.74 8.12 -14.10
CA ALA A 347 -21.18 7.04 -13.22
C ALA A 347 -21.98 7.51 -11.99
N GLU A 348 -21.76 8.73 -11.48
CA GLU A 348 -22.62 9.32 -10.43
C GLU A 348 -23.98 9.83 -10.96
N ALA A 349 -24.11 10.00 -12.29
CA ALA A 349 -25.32 10.49 -12.93
C ALA A 349 -26.30 9.35 -13.34
N ALA A 350 -25.92 8.09 -13.15
CA ALA A 350 -26.68 6.88 -13.48
C ALA A 350 -27.01 6.06 -12.23
#